data_AF-A0A3D8KZ43-F1
#
_entry.id   AF-A0A3D8KZ43-F1
#
_cell.length_a   1.000
_cell.length_b   1.000
_cell.length_c   1.000
_cell.angle_alpha   90.00
_cell.angle_beta   90.00
_cell.angle_gamma   90.00
#
_symmetry.space_group_name_H-M   'P 1'
#
loop_
_entity.id
_entity.type
_entity.pdbx_description
1 polymer ?
#
loop_
_entity_poly.entity_id
_entity_poly.type
_entity_poly.pdbx_seq_one_letter_code
_entity_poly.pdbx_strand_id
1 'polypeptide(L)'
;MENKTERDFAIFNQICTANDLDPQVIKDEADKDTADSLIRTAFWHRANALVADLNIDGSLTEGKEYNADGDPAAPSFTINEQYIREKYGADKAGKIIEALKGVQLPIQA
;
A
#
# COMPACT_ATOMS: atom_id res chain seq x y z
N MET A 1 3.95 -12.00 -26.16
CA MET A 1 3.35 -11.86 -24.81
C MET A 1 4.33 -11.26 -23.79
N GLU A 2 5.57 -10.92 -24.16
CA GLU A 2 6.60 -10.36 -23.24
C GLU A 2 6.29 -8.94 -22.72
N ASN A 3 5.61 -8.10 -23.51
CA ASN A 3 5.34 -6.70 -23.14
C ASN A 3 4.44 -6.51 -21.90
N LYS A 4 3.62 -7.50 -21.54
CA LYS A 4 2.67 -7.35 -20.42
C LYS A 4 3.39 -7.44 -19.07
N THR A 5 4.24 -8.45 -18.91
CA THR A 5 5.02 -8.64 -17.68
C THR A 5 5.98 -7.49 -17.42
N GLU A 6 6.67 -6.99 -18.45
CA GLU A 6 7.56 -5.84 -18.31
C GLU A 6 6.82 -4.58 -17.86
N ARG A 7 5.63 -4.34 -18.42
CA ARG A 7 4.78 -3.21 -18.03
C ARG A 7 4.28 -3.35 -16.59
N ASP A 8 3.84 -4.55 -16.21
CA ASP A 8 3.32 -4.81 -14.87
C ASP A 8 4.42 -4.62 -13.79
N PHE A 9 5.65 -5.07 -14.07
CA PHE A 9 6.80 -4.80 -13.20
C PHE A 9 7.23 -3.33 -13.19
N ALA A 10 7.07 -2.60 -14.30
CA ALA A 10 7.36 -1.17 -14.32
C ALA A 10 6.42 -0.40 -13.37
N ILE A 11 5.13 -0.76 -13.31
CA ILE A 11 4.17 -0.16 -12.39
C ILE A 11 4.55 -0.43 -10.93
N PHE A 12 4.92 -1.68 -10.61
CA PHE A 12 5.45 -2.01 -9.29
C PHE A 12 6.67 -1.14 -8.91
N ASN A 13 7.66 -1.02 -9.79
CA ASN A 13 8.84 -0.19 -9.52
C ASN A 13 8.50 1.30 -9.36
N GLN A 14 7.53 1.82 -10.11
CA GLN A 14 7.02 3.18 -9.94
C GLN A 14 6.38 3.38 -8.57
N ILE A 15 5.59 2.41 -8.09
CA ILE A 15 5.00 2.45 -6.75
C ILE A 15 6.09 2.45 -5.69
N CYS A 16 7.08 1.58 -5.79
CA CYS A 16 8.21 1.57 -4.86
C CYS A 16 8.93 2.91 -4.85
N THR A 17 9.20 3.49 -6.02
CA THR A 17 9.88 4.79 -6.14
C THR A 17 9.05 5.93 -5.54
N ALA A 18 7.75 6.01 -5.86
CA ALA A 18 6.87 7.07 -5.37
C ALA A 18 6.65 7.02 -3.85
N ASN A 19 6.81 5.84 -3.25
CA ASN A 19 6.59 5.60 -1.83
C ASN A 19 7.87 5.43 -1.01
N ASP A 20 9.04 5.67 -1.63
CA ASP A 20 10.36 5.51 -1.01
C ASP A 20 10.57 4.10 -0.39
N LEU A 21 10.21 3.07 -1.16
CA LEU A 21 10.32 1.66 -0.76
C LEU A 21 11.45 0.97 -1.53
N ASP A 22 12.10 0.02 -0.86
CA ASP A 22 13.08 -0.87 -1.49
C ASP A 22 12.36 -2.02 -2.21
N PRO A 23 12.47 -2.14 -3.55
CA PRO A 23 11.76 -3.16 -4.31
C PRO A 23 12.31 -4.58 -4.08
N GLN A 24 13.54 -4.75 -3.59
CA GLN A 24 14.07 -6.08 -3.25
C GLN A 24 13.42 -6.60 -1.96
N VAL A 25 13.25 -5.74 -0.96
CA VAL A 25 12.53 -6.08 0.27
C VAL A 25 11.11 -6.55 -0.04
N ILE A 26 10.39 -5.80 -0.88
CA ILE A 26 9.03 -6.18 -1.28
C ILE A 26 8.98 -7.52 -2.02
N LYS A 27 9.97 -7.81 -2.87
CA LYS A 27 10.05 -9.09 -3.60
C LYS A 27 10.31 -10.28 -2.66
N ASP A 28 11.10 -10.07 -1.61
CA ASP A 28 11.40 -11.11 -0.63
C ASP A 28 10.19 -11.41 0.26
N GLU A 29 9.39 -10.39 0.58
CA GLU A 29 8.22 -10.50 1.47
C GLU A 29 6.91 -10.85 0.73
N ALA A 30 6.86 -10.70 -0.58
CA ALA A 30 5.66 -11.06 -1.35
C ALA A 30 5.46 -12.59 -1.40
N ASP A 31 4.21 -13.02 -1.16
CA ASP A 31 3.80 -14.44 -1.26
C ASP A 31 4.08 -15.02 -2.65
N LYS A 32 4.01 -14.19 -3.69
CA LYS A 32 4.24 -14.57 -5.09
C LYS A 32 5.02 -13.49 -5.83
N ASP A 33 5.85 -13.91 -6.77
CA ASP A 33 6.50 -13.02 -7.75
C ASP A 33 5.53 -12.64 -8.88
N THR A 34 4.35 -12.15 -8.52
CA THR A 34 3.37 -11.57 -9.45
C THR A 34 3.25 -10.08 -9.19
N ALA A 35 3.05 -9.28 -10.24
CA ALA A 35 2.91 -7.83 -10.09
C ALA A 35 1.80 -7.45 -9.10
N ASP A 36 0.67 -8.16 -9.12
CA ASP A 36 -0.41 -7.98 -8.12
C ASP A 36 0.07 -8.15 -6.69
N SER A 37 0.75 -9.26 -6.40
CA SER A 37 1.25 -9.53 -5.05
C SER A 37 2.30 -8.49 -4.64
N LEU A 38 3.19 -8.13 -5.55
CA LEU A 38 4.24 -7.13 -5.29
C LEU A 38 3.65 -5.74 -5.03
N ILE A 39 2.65 -5.32 -5.80
CA ILE A 39 1.98 -4.03 -5.65
C ILE A 39 1.23 -3.97 -4.31
N ARG A 40 0.49 -5.02 -3.94
CA ARG A 40 -0.22 -5.10 -2.66
C ARG A 40 0.75 -5.05 -1.48
N THR A 41 1.82 -5.84 -1.55
CA THR A 41 2.87 -5.82 -0.53
C THR A 41 3.51 -4.43 -0.43
N ALA A 42 3.81 -3.76 -1.54
CA ALA A 42 4.33 -2.39 -1.53
C ALA A 42 3.39 -1.40 -0.82
N PHE A 43 2.10 -1.45 -1.13
CA PHE A 43 1.10 -0.61 -0.44
C PHE A 43 1.00 -0.93 1.05
N TRP A 44 1.06 -2.22 1.43
CA TRP A 44 1.07 -2.63 2.83
C TRP A 44 2.29 -2.10 3.59
N HIS A 45 3.50 -2.19 3.01
CA HIS A 45 4.70 -1.63 3.62
C HIS A 45 4.58 -0.13 3.83
N ARG A 46 4.14 0.60 2.79
CA ARG A 46 4.01 2.05 2.91
C ARG A 46 2.96 2.45 3.95
N ALA A 47 1.80 1.79 3.94
CA ALA A 47 0.74 2.05 4.91
C ALA A 47 1.23 1.84 6.34
N ASN A 48 1.94 0.74 6.60
CA ASN A 48 2.50 0.45 7.92
C ASN A 48 3.61 1.41 8.33
N ALA A 49 4.49 1.81 7.40
CA ALA A 49 5.53 2.80 7.68
C ALA A 49 4.92 4.16 8.08
N LEU A 50 3.86 4.60 7.38
CA LEU A 50 3.18 5.86 7.65
C LEU A 50 2.49 5.88 9.03
N VAL A 51 1.92 4.75 9.46
CA VAL A 51 1.28 4.69 10.78
C VAL A 51 2.21 4.31 11.93
N ALA A 52 3.35 3.67 11.65
CA ALA A 52 4.35 3.34 12.67
C ALA A 52 4.85 4.62 13.35
N ASP A 53 4.97 5.72 12.60
CA ASP A 53 5.35 7.04 13.12
C ASP A 53 4.35 7.60 14.15
N LEU A 54 3.08 7.18 14.07
CA LEU A 54 2.01 7.64 14.98
C LEU A 54 2.05 6.95 16.35
N ASN A 55 2.93 5.95 16.53
CA ASN A 55 3.08 5.18 17.78
C ASN A 55 1.76 4.57 18.27
N ILE A 56 0.94 4.09 17.33
CA ILE A 56 -0.35 3.47 17.59
C ILE A 56 -0.11 1.97 17.78
N ASP A 57 -0.66 1.41 18.86
CA ASP A 57 -0.53 -0.01 19.19
C ASP A 57 -1.17 -0.87 18.09
N GLY A 58 -0.33 -1.62 17.36
CA GLY A 58 -0.74 -2.57 16.32
C GLY A 58 -0.36 -2.18 14.89
N SER A 59 -0.04 -3.19 14.07
CA SER A 59 0.14 -3.06 12.62
C SER A 59 -1.21 -2.96 11.91
N LEU A 60 -1.25 -2.25 10.78
CA LEU A 60 -2.43 -2.24 9.92
C LEU A 60 -2.56 -3.56 9.18
N THR A 61 -3.80 -3.92 8.89
CA THR A 61 -4.14 -5.11 8.11
C THR A 61 -4.85 -4.70 6.82
N GLU A 62 -4.29 -5.14 5.69
CA GLU A 62 -4.98 -5.02 4.41
C GLU A 62 -6.35 -5.73 4.49
N GLY A 63 -7.40 -5.05 4.02
CA GLY A 63 -8.80 -5.51 4.03
C GLY A 63 -9.64 -4.98 5.21
N LYS A 64 -9.03 -4.37 6.23
CA LYS A 64 -9.78 -3.76 7.35
C LYS A 64 -9.66 -2.26 7.38
N GLU A 65 -8.48 -1.73 7.66
CA GLU A 65 -8.23 -0.28 7.74
C GLU A 65 -8.15 0.35 6.35
N TYR A 66 -7.69 -0.41 5.37
CA TYR A 66 -7.65 -0.01 3.97
C TYR A 66 -7.80 -1.24 3.09
N ASN A 67 -8.11 -1.03 1.81
CA ASN A 67 -8.08 -2.05 0.77
C ASN A 67 -7.07 -1.62 -0.30
N ALA A 68 -6.18 -2.52 -0.68
CA ALA A 68 -5.21 -2.30 -1.75
C ALA A 68 -5.52 -3.25 -2.91
N ASP A 69 -5.75 -2.70 -4.10
CA ASP A 69 -5.89 -3.47 -5.32
C ASP A 69 -4.54 -3.49 -6.04
N GLY A 70 -4.05 -4.71 -6.27
CA GLY A 70 -2.76 -4.96 -6.90
C GLY A 70 -2.80 -4.91 -8.42
N ASP A 71 -3.94 -4.65 -9.05
CA ASP A 71 -4.04 -4.70 -10.51
C ASP A 71 -3.04 -3.73 -11.15
N PRO A 72 -2.05 -4.23 -11.91
CA PRO A 72 -1.02 -3.37 -12.47
C PRO A 72 -1.56 -2.40 -13.54
N ALA A 73 -2.74 -2.67 -14.12
CA ALA A 73 -3.37 -1.76 -15.07
C ALA A 73 -4.16 -0.63 -14.37
N ALA A 74 -4.59 -0.83 -13.12
CA ALA A 74 -5.32 0.16 -12.33
C ALA A 74 -5.11 -0.04 -10.81
N PRO A 75 -3.88 0.14 -10.29
CA PRO A 75 -3.60 -0.10 -8.88
C PRO A 75 -4.33 0.94 -8.04
N SER A 76 -4.95 0.50 -6.94
CA SER A 76 -5.77 1.37 -6.12
C SER A 76 -5.53 1.16 -4.63
N PHE A 77 -5.73 2.23 -3.86
CA PHE A 77 -5.61 2.21 -2.41
C PHE A 77 -6.78 2.97 -1.81
N THR A 78 -7.66 2.28 -1.10
CA THR A 78 -8.90 2.84 -0.54
C THR A 78 -8.89 2.73 0.97
N ILE A 79 -9.06 3.85 1.66
CA ILE A 79 -9.05 3.90 3.14
C ILE A 79 -10.46 3.60 3.67
N ASN A 80 -10.58 2.69 4.62
CA ASN A 80 -11.83 2.39 5.32
C ASN A 80 -11.97 3.28 6.57
N GLU A 81 -12.31 4.55 6.35
CA GLU A 81 -12.42 5.53 7.42
C GLU A 81 -13.43 5.13 8.50
N GLN A 82 -14.51 4.44 8.12
CA GLN A 82 -15.53 3.98 9.06
C GLN A 82 -14.93 2.99 10.06
N TYR A 83 -14.28 1.92 9.56
CA TYR A 83 -13.64 0.92 10.41
C TYR A 83 -12.57 1.55 11.32
N ILE A 84 -11.75 2.45 10.76
CA ILE A 84 -10.69 3.11 11.53
C ILE A 84 -11.29 3.93 12.69
N ARG A 85 -12.36 4.68 12.44
CA ARG A 85 -13.05 5.48 13.47
C ARG A 85 -13.68 4.61 14.55
N GLU A 86 -14.28 3.49 14.18
CA GLU A 86 -14.88 2.53 15.11
C GLU A 86 -13.83 1.81 15.98
N LYS A 87 -12.68 1.45 15.39
CA LYS A 87 -11.64 0.65 16.05
C LYS A 87 -10.71 1.46 16.94
N TYR A 88 -10.28 2.64 16.50
CA TYR A 88 -9.20 3.41 17.14
C TYR A 88 -9.70 4.64 17.92
N GLY A 89 -10.97 5.02 17.75
CA GLY A 89 -11.57 6.21 18.37
C GLY A 89 -11.16 7.51 17.67
N ALA A 90 -11.93 8.59 17.86
CA ALA A 90 -11.86 9.80 17.04
C ALA A 90 -10.46 10.45 16.96
N ASP A 91 -9.72 10.53 18.07
CA ASP A 91 -8.39 11.18 18.11
C ASP A 91 -7.34 10.42 17.28
N LYS A 92 -7.26 9.10 17.44
CA LYS A 92 -6.31 8.25 16.71
C LYS A 92 -6.76 8.03 15.27
N ALA A 93 -8.06 7.89 15.04
CA ALA A 93 -8.61 7.64 13.72
C ALA A 93 -8.28 8.77 12.74
N GLY A 94 -8.38 10.03 13.18
CA GLY A 94 -7.98 11.16 12.33
C GLY A 94 -6.53 11.06 11.90
N LYS A 95 -5.61 10.77 12.84
CA LYS A 95 -4.17 10.63 12.55
C LYS A 95 -3.88 9.47 11.59
N ILE A 96 -4.52 8.31 11.80
CA ILE A 96 -4.36 7.14 10.91
C ILE A 96 -4.85 7.48 9.50
N ILE A 97 -6.04 8.06 9.37
CA ILE A 97 -6.62 8.41 8.06
C ILE A 97 -5.72 9.41 7.34
N GLU A 98 -5.26 10.45 8.03
CA GLU A 98 -4.36 11.45 7.44
C GLU A 98 -3.01 10.84 7.04
N ALA A 99 -2.44 9.95 7.86
CA ALA A 99 -1.20 9.25 7.51
C ALA A 99 -1.40 8.35 6.28
N LEU A 100 -2.48 7.58 6.22
CA LEU A 100 -2.78 6.69 5.10
C LEU A 100 -3.00 7.42 3.78
N LYS A 101 -3.44 8.68 3.79
CA LYS A 101 -3.48 9.53 2.58
C LYS A 101 -2.09 9.82 2.00
N GLY A 102 -1.03 9.57 2.75
CA GLY A 102 0.36 9.69 2.29
C GLY A 102 0.80 8.56 1.34
N VAL A 103 0.00 7.51 1.16
CA VAL A 103 0.27 6.46 0.15
C VAL A 103 0.11 7.05 -1.25
N GLN A 104 1.18 7.00 -2.05
CA GLN A 104 1.21 7.50 -3.42
C GLN A 104 0.86 6.38 -4.41
N LEU A 105 -0.04 6.69 -5.34
CA LEU A 105 -0.33 5.82 -6.49
C LEU A 105 0.66 6.11 -7.63
N PRO A 106 0.95 5.14 -8.51
CA PRO A 106 1.83 5.38 -9.64
C PRO A 106 1.16 6.36 -10.62
N ILE A 107 1.97 7.24 -11.20
CA ILE A 107 1.51 8.16 -12.23
C ILE A 107 1.31 7.34 -13.51
N GLN A 108 0.06 7.01 -13.83
CA GLN A 108 -0.27 6.41 -15.11
C GLN A 108 -0.15 7.47 -16.20
N ALA A 109 0.84 7.31 -17.08
CA ALA A 109 1.04 8.13 -18.27
C ALA A 109 0.21 7.61 -19.45
#